data_AF-A0AAW2HVT4-F1
#
_entry.id   AF-A0AAW2HVT4-F1
#
_cell.length_a   1.000
_cell.length_b   1.000
_cell.length_c   1.000
_cell.angle_alpha   90.00
_cell.angle_beta   90.00
_cell.angle_gamma   90.00
#
_symmetry.space_group_name_H-M   'P 1'
#
loop_
_entity.id
_entity.type
_entity.pdbx_description
1 polymer ?
#
loop_
_entity_poly.entity_id
_entity_poly.type
_entity_poly.pdbx_seq_one_letter_code
_entity_poly.pdbx_strand_id
1 'polypeptide(L)'
;MAGEIAVTLPNNILEVLFSYLDLRDLRNCALVCKRWNKFLNEEDNDVWRLHCVRKLAEETLKSDLLSSVPTYKAKLRAFYHAWNPVDCSRNVYIKKNGFTLHRNPVAQSTDGARGKIGFQHGRHAWEVMWEGPLGTVAVIGITTTDAPLQCHGYIALLGSDDQSWGWNLVDNHLLHNGDSQGNYPLLNNAPKYQVGERLRVILDCDDNTLSFEKNYEFLGVAFRGLPDKRLYPSVSAVYGNTEVSMVYLGPPLDG
;
A
#
# COMPACT_ATOMS: atom_id res chain seq x y z
N MET A 1 -38.50 19.59 8.20
CA MET A 1 -37.98 19.47 9.59
C MET A 1 -36.63 18.74 9.66
N ALA A 2 -36.51 17.45 9.33
CA ALA A 2 -35.21 16.75 9.41
C ALA A 2 -34.12 17.33 8.47
N GLY A 3 -34.50 17.75 7.26
CA GLY A 3 -33.57 18.37 6.30
C GLY A 3 -33.03 19.74 6.74
N GLU A 4 -33.81 20.53 7.48
CA GLU A 4 -33.38 21.86 7.96
C GLU A 4 -32.41 21.76 9.14
N ILE A 5 -32.60 20.78 10.04
CA ILE A 5 -31.70 20.55 11.17
C ILE A 5 -30.32 20.11 10.65
N ALA A 6 -30.27 19.17 9.70
CA ALA A 6 -29.01 18.69 9.14
C ALA A 6 -28.16 19.81 8.53
N VAL A 7 -28.79 20.81 7.91
CA VAL A 7 -28.08 21.91 7.26
C VAL A 7 -27.67 23.02 8.24
N THR A 8 -28.30 23.11 9.42
CA THR A 8 -28.09 24.22 10.37
C THR A 8 -27.16 23.89 11.54
N LEU A 9 -26.93 22.62 11.85
CA LEU A 9 -26.07 22.20 12.98
C LEU A 9 -24.66 22.83 12.92
N PRO A 10 -24.19 23.47 14.02
CA PRO A 10 -22.82 23.98 14.13
C PRO A 10 -21.74 22.89 13.98
N ASN A 11 -20.55 23.26 13.49
CA ASN A 11 -19.48 22.30 13.21
C ASN A 11 -19.01 21.55 14.47
N ASN A 12 -18.92 22.20 15.63
CA ASN A 12 -18.57 21.56 16.90
C ASN A 12 -19.57 20.47 17.32
N ILE A 13 -20.85 20.61 16.96
CA ILE A 13 -21.85 19.55 17.21
C ILE A 13 -21.67 18.40 16.22
N LEU A 14 -21.42 18.72 14.93
CA LEU A 14 -21.11 17.70 13.92
C LEU A 14 -19.86 16.90 14.29
N GLU A 15 -18.81 17.56 14.78
CA GLU A 15 -17.58 16.92 15.28
C GLU A 15 -17.90 15.90 16.36
N VAL A 16 -18.60 16.31 17.41
CA VAL A 16 -18.97 15.41 18.52
C VAL A 16 -19.77 14.23 17.98
N LEU A 17 -20.85 14.48 17.22
CA LEU A 17 -21.73 13.42 16.72
C LEU A 17 -20.98 12.42 15.83
N PHE A 18 -20.26 12.92 14.82
CA PHE A 18 -19.57 12.10 13.84
C PHE A 18 -18.36 11.37 14.44
N SER A 19 -17.74 11.91 15.49
CA SER A 19 -16.63 11.25 16.18
C SER A 19 -17.00 9.92 16.87
N TYR A 20 -18.29 9.64 17.05
CA TYR A 20 -18.80 8.37 17.58
C TYR A 20 -19.29 7.39 16.51
N LEU A 21 -19.36 7.81 15.25
CA LEU A 21 -19.79 6.96 14.15
C LEU A 21 -18.63 6.13 13.62
N ASP A 22 -18.92 4.96 13.04
CA ASP A 22 -17.90 4.20 12.32
C ASP A 22 -17.67 4.78 10.90
N LEU A 23 -16.66 4.27 10.19
CA LEU A 23 -16.35 4.76 8.84
C LEU A 23 -17.47 4.54 7.83
N ARG A 24 -18.27 3.51 8.00
CA ARG A 24 -19.40 3.21 7.11
C ARG A 24 -20.51 4.22 7.33
N ASP A 25 -20.82 4.54 8.57
CA ASP A 25 -21.82 5.53 8.93
C ASP A 25 -21.39 6.94 8.55
N LEU A 26 -20.11 7.28 8.74
CA LEU A 26 -19.55 8.55 8.23
C LEU A 26 -19.72 8.68 6.72
N ARG A 27 -19.47 7.61 5.95
CA ARG A 27 -19.71 7.61 4.50
C ARG A 27 -21.18 7.88 4.20
N ASN A 28 -22.11 7.25 4.92
CA ASN A 28 -23.55 7.49 4.73
C ASN A 28 -23.94 8.92 5.09
N CYS A 29 -23.42 9.48 6.19
CA CYS A 29 -23.63 10.87 6.58
C CYS A 29 -23.16 11.85 5.50
N ALA A 30 -22.04 11.57 4.83
CA ALA A 30 -21.54 12.41 3.74
C ALA A 30 -22.49 12.48 2.52
N LEU A 31 -23.47 11.59 2.42
CA LEU A 31 -24.48 11.57 1.35
C LEU A 31 -25.77 12.31 1.73
N VAL A 32 -25.96 12.66 3.00
CA VAL A 32 -27.22 13.26 3.49
C VAL A 32 -27.43 14.67 2.97
N CYS A 33 -26.39 15.51 3.00
CA CYS A 33 -26.48 16.88 2.49
C CYS A 33 -25.10 17.44 2.10
N LYS A 34 -25.10 18.51 1.30
CA LYS A 34 -23.87 19.18 0.83
C LYS A 34 -22.98 19.67 1.97
N ARG A 35 -23.58 20.13 3.08
CA ARG A 35 -22.82 20.63 4.24
C ARG A 35 -22.04 19.51 4.92
N TRP A 36 -22.70 18.38 5.21
CA TRP A 36 -22.05 17.22 5.83
C TRP A 36 -21.02 16.60 4.88
N ASN A 37 -21.32 16.56 3.59
CA ASN A 37 -20.37 16.14 2.57
C ASN A 37 -19.09 16.99 2.62
N LYS A 38 -19.22 18.32 2.58
CA LYS A 38 -18.09 19.25 2.67
C LYS A 38 -17.31 19.06 3.97
N PHE A 39 -18.02 18.99 5.09
CA PHE A 39 -17.40 18.82 6.42
C PHE A 39 -16.59 17.51 6.50
N LEU A 40 -17.15 16.39 6.05
CA LEU A 40 -16.48 15.08 6.08
C LEU A 40 -15.42 14.93 4.98
N ASN A 41 -15.43 15.77 3.95
CA ASN A 41 -14.38 15.82 2.93
C ASN A 41 -13.21 16.73 3.30
N GLU A 42 -13.36 17.59 4.31
CA GLU A 42 -12.22 18.25 4.95
C GLU A 42 -11.40 17.19 5.71
N GLU A 43 -10.21 16.89 5.21
CA GLU A 43 -9.46 15.69 5.61
C GLU A 43 -8.78 15.79 6.98
N ASP A 44 -8.69 17.00 7.55
CA ASP A 44 -7.96 17.31 8.78
C ASP A 44 -8.82 17.82 9.94
N ASN A 45 -10.13 17.60 9.87
CA ASN A 45 -11.02 17.92 10.98
C ASN A 45 -10.85 16.97 12.18
N ASP A 46 -11.48 17.33 13.30
CA ASP A 46 -11.39 16.59 14.57
C ASP A 46 -12.01 15.19 14.53
N VAL A 47 -12.97 14.94 13.64
CA VAL A 47 -13.52 13.59 13.42
C VAL A 47 -12.41 12.68 12.92
N TRP A 48 -11.73 13.07 11.84
CA TRP A 48 -10.63 12.27 11.29
C TRP A 48 -9.47 12.15 12.26
N ARG A 49 -9.10 13.23 12.96
CA ARG A 49 -8.07 13.19 14.01
C ARG A 49 -8.39 12.13 15.06
N LEU A 50 -9.61 12.11 15.59
CA LEU A 50 -10.00 11.16 16.63
C LEU A 50 -9.98 9.72 16.13
N HIS A 51 -10.48 9.46 14.92
CA HIS A 51 -10.39 8.13 14.30
C HIS A 51 -8.94 7.68 14.10
N CYS A 52 -8.07 8.61 13.69
CA CYS A 52 -6.66 8.35 13.45
C CYS A 52 -5.94 8.00 14.75
N VAL A 53 -6.08 8.81 15.81
CA VAL A 53 -5.45 8.56 17.13
C VAL A 53 -5.99 7.30 17.83
N ARG A 54 -7.25 6.91 17.59
CA ARG A 54 -7.80 5.66 18.12
C ARG A 54 -7.27 4.40 17.43
N LYS A 55 -6.77 4.53 16.19
CA LYS A 55 -6.34 3.39 15.36
C LYS A 55 -4.83 3.29 15.24
N LEU A 56 -4.13 4.42 15.20
CA LEU A 56 -2.70 4.50 14.98
C LEU A 56 -1.99 4.81 16.30
N ALA A 57 -0.84 4.17 16.50
CA ALA A 57 0.04 4.48 17.62
C ALA A 57 0.62 5.89 17.48
N GLU A 58 0.82 6.57 18.61
CA GLU A 58 1.28 7.96 18.64
C GLU A 58 2.65 8.12 17.96
N GLU A 59 3.56 7.17 18.15
CA GLU A 59 4.87 7.15 17.48
C GLU A 59 4.76 7.07 15.95
N THR A 60 3.73 6.40 15.44
CA THR A 60 3.51 6.27 13.99
C THR A 60 3.06 7.59 13.40
N LEU A 61 2.17 8.30 14.10
CA LEU A 61 1.67 9.61 13.69
C LEU A 61 2.75 10.70 13.67
N LYS A 62 3.76 10.57 14.54
CA LYS A 62 4.91 11.48 14.65
C LYS A 62 6.08 11.09 13.73
N SER A 63 6.06 9.89 13.15
CA SER A 63 7.14 9.39 12.29
C SER A 63 7.07 9.96 10.87
N ASP A 64 8.22 10.01 10.19
CA ASP A 64 8.30 10.41 8.79
C ASP A 64 7.69 9.38 7.83
N LEU A 65 7.31 8.18 8.31
CA LEU A 65 6.74 7.13 7.48
C LEU A 65 5.51 7.63 6.70
N LEU A 66 4.66 8.41 7.36
CA LEU A 66 3.41 8.92 6.82
C LEU A 66 3.52 10.34 6.24
N SER A 67 4.73 10.82 5.95
CA SER A 67 4.96 12.17 5.40
C SER A 67 4.27 12.40 4.05
N SER A 68 4.17 11.37 3.19
CA SER A 68 3.45 11.43 1.90
C SER A 68 1.92 11.49 2.04
N VAL A 69 1.37 11.27 3.22
CA VAL A 69 -0.07 11.32 3.52
C VAL A 69 -0.31 12.23 4.73
N PRO A 70 -0.24 13.56 4.55
CA PRO A 70 -0.16 14.48 5.68
C PRO A 70 -1.46 14.53 6.50
N THR A 71 -2.61 14.30 5.86
CA THR A 71 -3.92 14.50 6.49
C THR A 71 -4.36 13.32 7.35
N TYR A 72 -5.14 13.55 8.40
CA TYR A 72 -5.64 12.47 9.26
C TYR A 72 -6.48 11.44 8.50
N LYS A 73 -7.34 11.90 7.57
CA LYS A 73 -8.12 11.01 6.70
C LYS A 73 -7.22 10.20 5.77
N ALA A 74 -6.16 10.78 5.19
CA ALA A 74 -5.22 10.06 4.34
C ALA A 74 -4.39 9.03 5.13
N LYS A 75 -3.92 9.37 6.34
CA LYS A 75 -3.23 8.42 7.25
C LYS A 75 -4.12 7.23 7.60
N LEU A 76 -5.39 7.50 7.90
CA LEU A 76 -6.37 6.45 8.19
C LEU A 76 -6.62 5.58 6.95
N ARG A 77 -6.81 6.20 5.77
CA ARG A 77 -6.92 5.50 4.49
C ARG A 77 -5.70 4.60 4.25
N ALA A 78 -4.50 5.10 4.47
CA ALA A 78 -3.26 4.33 4.33
C ALA A 78 -3.26 3.10 5.25
N PHE A 79 -3.66 3.26 6.51
CA PHE A 79 -3.70 2.16 7.48
C PHE A 79 -4.65 1.02 7.08
N TYR A 80 -5.81 1.33 6.52
CA TYR A 80 -6.76 0.31 6.05
C TYR A 80 -6.28 -0.43 4.80
N HIS A 81 -5.35 0.14 4.05
CA HIS A 81 -4.74 -0.50 2.87
C HIS A 81 -3.36 -1.11 3.17
N ALA A 82 -2.83 -0.93 4.38
CA ALA A 82 -1.52 -1.44 4.80
C ALA A 82 -1.42 -2.98 4.74
N TRP A 83 -0.26 -3.54 5.10
CA TRP A 83 -0.03 -4.98 5.09
C TRP A 83 -1.05 -5.76 5.94
N ASN A 84 -1.44 -6.94 5.45
CA ASN A 84 -2.41 -7.79 6.11
C ASN A 84 -1.72 -8.77 7.08
N PRO A 85 -1.96 -8.66 8.40
CA PRO A 85 -1.32 -9.54 9.39
C PRO A 85 -1.82 -10.98 9.36
N VAL A 86 -2.91 -11.27 8.64
CA VAL A 86 -3.44 -12.63 8.49
C VAL A 86 -3.25 -13.19 7.08
N ASP A 87 -2.57 -12.45 6.19
CA ASP A 87 -2.29 -12.86 4.82
C ASP A 87 -0.83 -12.55 4.46
N CYS A 88 0.06 -13.21 5.21
CA CYS A 88 1.50 -13.18 5.07
C CYS A 88 2.10 -14.56 5.38
N SER A 89 3.34 -14.80 4.97
CA SER A 89 4.10 -15.98 5.39
C SER A 89 4.09 -16.13 6.91
N ARG A 90 4.14 -17.38 7.38
CA ARG A 90 4.33 -17.70 8.81
C ARG A 90 5.63 -17.15 9.41
N ASN A 91 6.61 -16.81 8.57
CA ASN A 91 7.88 -16.23 9.00
C ASN A 91 7.87 -14.69 8.98
N VAL A 92 6.73 -14.07 8.66
CA VAL A 92 6.52 -12.63 8.62
C VAL A 92 5.48 -12.24 9.66
N TYR A 93 5.67 -11.11 10.31
CA TYR A 93 4.64 -10.47 11.11
C TYR A 93 4.59 -8.97 10.82
N ILE A 94 3.43 -8.36 11.04
CA ILE A 94 3.25 -6.91 10.90
C ILE A 94 3.52 -6.25 12.25
N LYS A 95 4.41 -5.24 12.26
CA LYS A 95 4.76 -4.49 13.46
C LYS A 95 3.55 -3.73 14.00
N LYS A 96 3.63 -3.30 15.25
CA LYS A 96 2.54 -2.57 15.95
C LYS A 96 2.09 -1.30 15.23
N ASN A 97 2.95 -0.67 14.44
CA ASN A 97 2.58 0.49 13.61
C ASN A 97 1.57 0.14 12.51
N GLY A 98 1.42 -1.14 12.15
CA GLY A 98 0.50 -1.65 11.13
C GLY A 98 0.93 -1.44 9.68
N PHE A 99 2.04 -0.74 9.44
CA PHE A 99 2.54 -0.38 8.10
C PHE A 99 3.78 -1.15 7.68
N THR A 100 4.51 -1.70 8.65
CA THR A 100 5.81 -2.34 8.43
C THR A 100 5.69 -3.83 8.69
N LEU A 101 6.00 -4.64 7.68
CA LEU A 101 6.24 -6.07 7.89
C LEU A 101 7.67 -6.27 8.36
N HIS A 102 7.88 -7.27 9.20
CA HIS A 102 9.18 -7.75 9.64
C HIS A 102 9.30 -9.24 9.29
N ARG A 103 10.41 -9.61 8.67
CA ARG A 103 10.71 -11.02 8.35
C ARG A 103 11.67 -11.62 9.37
N ASN A 104 11.24 -12.70 10.03
CA ASN A 104 12.09 -13.45 10.97
C ASN A 104 13.33 -14.04 10.26
N PRO A 105 14.47 -14.20 10.95
CA PRO A 105 15.72 -14.68 10.36
C PRO A 105 15.70 -16.21 10.11
N VAL A 106 14.91 -16.63 9.13
CA VAL A 106 14.76 -18.03 8.73
C VAL A 106 15.60 -18.31 7.49
N ALA A 107 16.49 -19.30 7.58
CA ALA A 107 17.32 -19.74 6.47
C ALA A 107 16.52 -20.55 5.44
N GLN A 108 16.98 -20.54 4.19
CA GLN A 108 16.40 -21.31 3.09
C GLN A 108 14.89 -21.12 2.93
N SER A 109 14.44 -19.87 3.04
CA SER A 109 13.03 -19.49 2.92
C SER A 109 12.92 -18.16 2.19
N THR A 110 11.93 -18.06 1.33
CA THR A 110 11.44 -16.80 0.77
C THR A 110 10.03 -16.58 1.27
N ASP A 111 9.76 -15.36 1.73
CA ASP A 111 8.56 -15.05 2.51
C ASP A 111 7.93 -13.76 1.99
N GLY A 112 6.63 -13.81 1.71
CA GLY A 112 5.86 -12.69 1.18
C GLY A 112 4.70 -12.26 2.08
N ALA A 113 4.10 -11.14 1.71
CA ALA A 113 2.92 -10.58 2.34
C ALA A 113 2.05 -9.85 1.32
N ARG A 114 0.73 -9.84 1.56
CA ARG A 114 -0.25 -9.05 0.79
C ARG A 114 -0.77 -7.86 1.59
N GLY A 115 -1.18 -6.81 0.89
CA GLY A 115 -1.98 -5.72 1.45
C GLY A 115 -3.36 -6.18 1.89
N LYS A 116 -4.02 -5.45 2.80
CA LYS A 116 -5.37 -5.77 3.29
C LYS A 116 -6.45 -5.69 2.19
N ILE A 117 -6.26 -4.81 1.22
CA ILE A 117 -7.24 -4.50 0.19
C ILE A 117 -6.59 -4.75 -1.17
N GLY A 118 -7.25 -5.59 -1.98
CA GLY A 118 -6.92 -5.77 -3.38
C GLY A 118 -7.86 -4.98 -4.28
N PHE A 119 -7.37 -4.61 -5.45
CA PHE A 119 -7.99 -3.68 -6.38
C PHE A 119 -8.40 -4.39 -7.67
N GLN A 120 -9.51 -3.93 -8.27
CA GLN A 120 -10.03 -4.47 -9.53
C GLN A 120 -10.46 -3.36 -10.51
N HIS A 121 -10.63 -2.13 -10.04
CA HIS A 121 -11.08 -0.99 -10.83
C HIS A 121 -10.37 0.26 -10.37
N GLY A 122 -10.18 1.22 -11.29
CA GLY A 122 -9.54 2.48 -10.98
C GLY A 122 -8.02 2.38 -10.89
N ARG A 123 -7.42 3.50 -10.50
CA ARG A 123 -5.98 3.67 -10.40
C ARG A 123 -5.57 3.82 -8.96
N HIS A 124 -4.49 3.12 -8.59
CA HIS A 124 -4.07 2.96 -7.21
C HIS A 124 -2.57 3.14 -7.08
N ALA A 125 -2.15 3.98 -6.14
CA ALA A 125 -0.74 4.22 -5.85
C ALA A 125 -0.41 3.95 -4.37
N TRP A 126 0.74 3.31 -4.15
CA TRP A 126 1.31 3.13 -2.82
C TRP A 126 2.84 3.23 -2.86
N GLU A 127 3.44 3.64 -1.77
CA GLU A 127 4.89 3.63 -1.58
C GLU A 127 5.32 2.36 -0.85
N VAL A 128 6.46 1.82 -1.26
CA VAL A 128 7.19 0.75 -0.58
C VAL A 128 8.56 1.28 -0.19
N MET A 129 8.94 1.04 1.07
CA MET A 129 10.25 1.38 1.63
C MET A 129 10.84 0.14 2.25
N TRP A 130 12.05 -0.21 1.83
CA TRP A 130 12.77 -1.37 2.31
C TRP A 130 13.90 -0.92 3.24
N GLU A 131 13.86 -1.38 4.48
CA GLU A 131 14.88 -1.11 5.48
C GLU A 131 15.76 -2.35 5.69
N GLY A 132 17.06 -2.07 5.79
CA GLY A 132 18.10 -3.09 5.86
C GLY A 132 18.44 -3.71 4.50
N PRO A 133 19.31 -4.73 4.49
CA PRO A 133 19.77 -5.36 3.26
C PRO A 133 18.65 -6.10 2.52
N LEU A 134 18.66 -6.00 1.19
CA LEU A 134 17.73 -6.74 0.31
C LEU A 134 18.00 -8.26 0.36
N GLY A 135 19.25 -8.66 0.59
CA GLY A 135 19.70 -10.04 0.44
C GLY A 135 19.95 -10.39 -1.03
N THR A 136 19.80 -11.67 -1.37
CA THR A 136 20.01 -12.16 -2.75
C THR A 136 18.80 -11.92 -3.65
N VAL A 137 17.61 -11.73 -3.08
CA VAL A 137 16.35 -11.52 -3.79
C VAL A 137 15.42 -10.64 -2.97
N ALA A 138 14.89 -9.58 -3.59
CA ALA A 138 13.91 -8.69 -2.97
C ALA A 138 12.95 -8.19 -4.04
N VAL A 139 11.71 -8.67 -3.99
CA VAL A 139 10.74 -8.43 -5.07
C VAL A 139 9.57 -7.61 -4.54
N ILE A 140 9.22 -6.56 -5.27
CA ILE A 140 8.00 -5.77 -5.06
C ILE A 140 7.04 -5.96 -6.22
N GLY A 141 5.74 -5.93 -5.97
CA GLY A 141 4.78 -6.05 -7.06
C GLY A 141 3.35 -6.29 -6.59
N ILE A 142 2.65 -7.15 -7.33
CA ILE A 142 1.25 -7.48 -7.09
C ILE A 142 1.00 -8.97 -7.23
N THR A 143 -0.04 -9.46 -6.55
CA THR A 143 -0.46 -10.86 -6.62
C THR A 143 -1.97 -10.98 -6.66
N THR A 144 -2.48 -12.11 -7.15
CA THR A 144 -3.85 -12.55 -6.84
C THR A 144 -3.89 -13.20 -5.45
N THR A 145 -5.08 -13.58 -4.98
CA THR A 145 -5.22 -14.37 -3.74
C THR A 145 -4.59 -15.75 -3.83
N ASP A 146 -4.42 -16.27 -5.04
CA ASP A 146 -3.99 -17.66 -5.28
C ASP A 146 -2.46 -17.80 -5.26
N ALA A 147 -1.73 -16.68 -5.38
CA ALA A 147 -0.27 -16.69 -5.32
C ALA A 147 0.24 -17.17 -3.95
N PRO A 148 1.27 -18.05 -3.90
CA PRO A 148 1.88 -18.48 -2.66
C PRO A 148 2.66 -17.34 -2.00
N LEU A 149 2.62 -17.29 -0.66
CA LEU A 149 3.36 -16.30 0.13
C LEU A 149 4.58 -16.89 0.84
N GLN A 150 4.91 -18.16 0.59
CA GLN A 150 6.09 -18.78 1.16
C GLN A 150 6.60 -19.89 0.24
N CYS A 151 7.91 -20.01 0.10
CA CYS A 151 8.55 -21.16 -0.53
C CYS A 151 9.90 -21.48 0.10
N HIS A 152 10.38 -22.70 -0.14
CA HIS A 152 11.73 -23.11 0.26
C HIS A 152 12.79 -22.52 -0.68
N GLY A 153 13.95 -22.17 -0.13
CA GLY A 153 15.07 -21.58 -0.85
C GLY A 153 15.00 -20.05 -0.96
N TYR A 154 16.07 -19.47 -1.52
CA TYR A 154 16.17 -18.03 -1.79
C TYR A 154 15.86 -17.76 -3.26
N ILE A 155 14.58 -17.64 -3.59
CA ILE A 155 14.10 -17.50 -4.97
C ILE A 155 13.22 -16.27 -5.10
N ALA A 156 13.01 -15.82 -6.33
CA ALA A 156 12.06 -14.75 -6.61
C ALA A 156 10.64 -15.30 -6.63
N LEU A 157 10.02 -15.35 -5.45
CA LEU A 157 8.68 -15.90 -5.26
C LEU A 157 7.61 -15.11 -6.04
N LEU A 158 7.60 -13.78 -5.90
CA LEU A 158 6.75 -12.93 -6.75
C LEU A 158 7.25 -12.97 -8.19
N GLY A 159 6.37 -13.37 -9.10
CA GLY A 159 6.66 -13.60 -10.51
C GLY A 159 7.04 -15.04 -10.86
N SER A 160 7.11 -15.95 -9.87
CA SER A 160 7.43 -17.37 -10.12
C SER A 160 6.30 -18.17 -10.76
N ASP A 161 5.09 -17.61 -10.80
CA ASP A 161 3.89 -18.19 -11.37
C ASP A 161 3.06 -17.15 -12.14
N ASP A 162 1.93 -17.60 -12.68
CA ASP A 162 0.97 -16.76 -13.41
C ASP A 162 0.04 -15.96 -12.48
N GLN A 163 0.19 -16.10 -11.16
CA GLN A 163 -0.61 -15.41 -10.15
C GLN A 163 0.08 -14.17 -9.58
N SER A 164 1.28 -13.86 -10.04
CA SER A 164 2.10 -12.78 -9.48
C SER A 164 2.94 -12.05 -10.53
N TRP A 165 3.16 -10.74 -10.32
CA TRP A 165 3.99 -9.87 -11.15
C TRP A 165 4.93 -9.10 -10.24
N GLY A 166 6.24 -9.18 -10.49
CA GLY A 166 7.25 -8.70 -9.56
C GLY A 166 8.43 -8.00 -10.23
N TRP A 167 8.94 -6.95 -9.60
CA TRP A 167 10.22 -6.33 -9.92
C TRP A 167 11.25 -6.71 -8.85
N ASN A 168 12.29 -7.45 -9.24
CA ASN A 168 13.40 -7.78 -8.37
C ASN A 168 14.38 -6.61 -8.27
N LEU A 169 14.48 -6.03 -7.08
CA LEU A 169 15.26 -4.82 -6.80
C LEU A 169 16.77 -5.08 -6.74
N VAL A 170 17.20 -6.35 -6.66
CA VAL A 170 18.62 -6.72 -6.54
C VAL A 170 19.33 -6.67 -7.89
N ASP A 171 18.67 -7.16 -8.93
CA ASP A 171 19.22 -7.33 -10.28
C ASP A 171 18.45 -6.52 -11.35
N ASN A 172 17.42 -5.77 -10.96
CA ASN A 172 16.61 -4.95 -11.85
C ASN A 172 15.87 -5.74 -12.95
N HIS A 173 15.38 -6.94 -12.64
CA HIS A 173 14.55 -7.72 -13.57
C HIS A 173 13.07 -7.72 -13.20
N LEU A 174 12.24 -7.67 -14.23
CA LEU A 174 10.82 -7.98 -14.12
C LEU A 174 10.60 -9.49 -14.21
N LEU A 175 9.63 -9.99 -13.46
CA LEU A 175 9.36 -11.41 -13.27
C LEU A 175 7.85 -11.67 -13.35
N HIS A 176 7.48 -12.67 -14.15
CA HIS A 176 6.12 -13.19 -14.25
C HIS A 176 6.14 -14.57 -14.90
N ASN A 177 5.26 -15.47 -14.46
CA ASN A 177 5.10 -16.81 -15.03
C ASN A 177 6.37 -17.67 -14.99
N GLY A 178 7.23 -17.46 -13.98
CA GLY A 178 8.51 -18.17 -13.83
C GLY A 178 9.64 -17.62 -14.71
N ASP A 179 9.35 -16.65 -15.58
CA ASP A 179 10.29 -16.12 -16.56
C ASP A 179 10.70 -14.67 -16.26
N SER A 180 11.92 -14.32 -16.66
CA SER A 180 12.35 -12.93 -16.69
C SER A 180 11.73 -12.20 -17.87
N GLN A 181 11.07 -11.08 -17.58
CA GLN A 181 10.42 -10.21 -18.57
C GLN A 181 11.37 -9.09 -19.07
N GLY A 182 12.65 -9.16 -18.67
CA GLY A 182 13.70 -8.21 -19.07
C GLY A 182 14.09 -7.22 -17.97
N ASN A 183 15.05 -6.35 -18.32
CA ASN A 183 15.58 -5.32 -17.44
C ASN A 183 14.56 -4.19 -17.23
N TYR A 184 14.50 -3.67 -16.02
CA TYR A 184 13.69 -2.51 -15.65
C TYR A 184 14.36 -1.70 -14.54
N PRO A 185 14.39 -0.36 -14.63
CA PRO A 185 13.90 0.48 -15.73
C PRO A 185 14.64 0.28 -17.07
N LEU A 186 14.00 0.63 -18.19
CA LEU A 186 14.62 0.62 -19.53
C LEU A 186 15.56 1.82 -19.72
N LEU A 187 16.49 2.02 -18.77
CA LEU A 187 17.48 3.08 -18.76
C LEU A 187 18.87 2.46 -18.89
N ASN A 188 19.76 3.13 -19.64
CA ASN A 188 21.18 2.77 -19.63
C ASN A 188 21.75 2.96 -18.22
N ASN A 189 22.34 1.92 -17.64
CA ASN A 189 22.85 1.90 -16.27
C ASN A 189 21.79 2.29 -15.22
N ALA A 190 20.60 1.71 -15.31
CA ALA A 190 19.51 1.98 -14.37
C ALA A 190 19.98 1.82 -12.90
N PRO A 191 19.76 2.83 -12.04
CA PRO A 191 20.23 2.78 -10.66
C PRO A 191 19.53 1.65 -9.92
N LYS A 192 20.30 0.90 -9.12
CA LYS A 192 19.74 -0.10 -8.20
C LYS A 192 18.95 0.58 -7.08
N TYR A 193 18.11 -0.22 -6.43
CA TYR A 193 17.42 0.22 -5.24
C TYR A 193 18.42 0.61 -4.12
N GLN A 194 18.17 1.73 -3.46
CA GLN A 194 18.93 2.18 -2.29
C GLN A 194 18.10 2.00 -1.02
N VAL A 195 18.68 1.37 0.01
CA VAL A 195 17.99 1.11 1.28
C VAL A 195 17.40 2.40 1.86
N GLY A 196 16.13 2.35 2.22
CA GLY A 196 15.37 3.47 2.78
C GLY A 196 14.74 4.40 1.75
N GLU A 197 14.97 4.22 0.44
CA GLU A 197 14.30 5.04 -0.56
C GLU A 197 12.84 4.62 -0.77
N ARG A 198 12.00 5.59 -1.15
CA ARG A 198 10.59 5.39 -1.47
C ARG A 198 10.44 5.05 -2.95
N LEU A 199 9.98 3.83 -3.23
CA LEU A 199 9.48 3.45 -4.55
C LEU A 199 7.96 3.53 -4.53
N ARG A 200 7.39 4.32 -5.43
CA ARG A 200 5.95 4.34 -5.63
C ARG A 200 5.59 3.30 -6.68
N VAL A 201 4.58 2.50 -6.38
CA VAL A 201 3.97 1.53 -7.28
C VAL A 201 2.63 2.09 -7.74
N ILE A 202 2.35 2.00 -9.03
CA ILE A 202 1.11 2.47 -9.65
C ILE A 202 0.47 1.28 -10.36
N LEU A 203 -0.69 0.86 -9.86
CA LEU A 203 -1.56 -0.13 -10.49
C LEU A 203 -2.69 0.61 -11.19
N ASP A 204 -2.77 0.43 -12.50
CA ASP A 204 -3.86 0.90 -13.33
C ASP A 204 -4.75 -0.30 -13.70
N CYS A 205 -5.86 -0.46 -13.00
CA CYS A 205 -6.81 -1.54 -13.28
C CYS A 205 -7.67 -1.25 -14.52
N ASP A 206 -7.74 0.01 -14.96
CA ASP A 206 -8.56 0.40 -16.11
C ASP A 206 -7.76 0.14 -17.41
N ASP A 207 -6.47 0.46 -17.42
CA ASP A 207 -5.54 0.19 -18.54
C ASP A 207 -4.79 -1.15 -18.41
N ASN A 208 -5.01 -1.90 -17.32
CA ASN A 208 -4.37 -3.18 -17.02
C ASN A 208 -2.84 -3.11 -17.02
N THR A 209 -2.28 -2.13 -16.31
CA THR A 209 -0.82 -1.93 -16.23
C THR A 209 -0.30 -1.81 -14.79
N LEU A 210 0.96 -2.21 -14.60
CA LEU A 210 1.74 -1.93 -13.40
C LEU A 210 2.96 -1.11 -13.78
N SER A 211 3.19 -0.02 -13.06
CA SER A 211 4.32 0.88 -13.27
C SER A 211 4.96 1.29 -11.95
N PHE A 212 6.16 1.86 -12.01
CA PHE A 212 6.88 2.32 -10.82
C PHE A 212 7.41 3.74 -11.01
N GLU A 213 7.49 4.47 -9.91
CA GLU A 213 8.08 5.80 -9.81
C GLU A 213 9.15 5.82 -8.73
N LYS A 214 10.24 6.54 -8.99
CA LYS A 214 11.32 6.79 -8.03
C LYS A 214 11.62 8.28 -8.01
N ASN A 215 11.60 8.90 -6.83
CA ASN A 215 11.83 10.35 -6.69
C ASN A 215 10.93 11.21 -7.60
N TYR A 216 9.66 10.81 -7.74
CA TYR A 216 8.68 11.45 -8.63
C TYR A 216 9.00 11.33 -10.14
N GLU A 217 9.96 10.50 -10.53
CA GLU A 217 10.24 10.17 -11.93
C GLU A 217 9.56 8.86 -12.31
N PHE A 218 8.82 8.88 -13.42
CA PHE A 218 8.18 7.71 -14.00
C PHE A 218 9.21 6.81 -14.69
N LEU A 219 9.27 5.54 -14.28
CA LEU A 219 10.28 4.59 -14.74
C LEU A 219 9.83 3.74 -15.94
N GLY A 220 8.62 4.00 -16.46
CA GLY A 220 8.00 3.24 -17.54
C GLY A 220 6.94 2.26 -17.04
N VAL A 221 6.21 1.68 -17.98
CA VAL A 221 5.26 0.59 -17.68
C VAL A 221 6.04 -0.72 -17.57
N ALA A 222 5.98 -1.36 -16.40
CA ALA A 222 6.65 -2.63 -16.13
C ALA A 222 5.85 -3.81 -16.70
N PHE A 223 4.54 -3.85 -16.43
CA PHE A 223 3.68 -4.93 -16.91
C PHE A 223 2.45 -4.37 -17.61
N ARG A 224 2.01 -5.06 -18.66
CA ARG A 224 0.80 -4.77 -19.45
C ARG A 224 -0.05 -6.02 -19.56
N GLY A 225 -1.34 -5.84 -19.82
CA GLY A 225 -2.26 -6.97 -19.97
C GLY A 225 -2.47 -7.72 -18.66
N LEU A 226 -2.43 -7.00 -17.54
CA LEU A 226 -2.83 -7.55 -16.25
C LEU A 226 -4.26 -8.14 -16.37
N PRO A 227 -4.55 -9.23 -15.66
CA PRO A 227 -5.86 -9.86 -15.75
C PRO A 227 -6.93 -9.01 -15.05
N ASP A 228 -8.18 -9.14 -15.49
CA ASP A 228 -9.36 -8.68 -14.74
C ASP A 228 -9.61 -9.59 -13.53
N LYS A 229 -8.71 -9.46 -12.55
CA LYS A 229 -8.76 -10.10 -11.25
C LYS A 229 -8.51 -9.06 -10.18
N ARG A 230 -8.88 -9.38 -8.95
CA ARG A 230 -8.49 -8.59 -7.79
C ARG A 230 -7.00 -8.77 -7.51
N LEU A 231 -6.24 -7.68 -7.57
CA LEU A 231 -4.78 -7.64 -7.43
C LEU A 231 -4.39 -6.93 -6.13
N TYR A 232 -3.47 -7.54 -5.39
CA TYR A 232 -3.07 -7.10 -4.05
C TYR A 232 -1.64 -6.58 -4.08
N PRO A 233 -1.35 -5.39 -3.53
CA PRO A 233 0.01 -4.96 -3.24
C PRO A 233 0.77 -6.06 -2.50
N SER A 234 1.97 -6.39 -2.96
CA SER A 234 2.71 -7.54 -2.44
C SER A 234 4.21 -7.34 -2.49
N VAL A 235 4.92 -8.02 -1.60
CA VAL A 235 6.39 -8.16 -1.64
C VAL A 235 6.81 -9.58 -1.29
N SER A 236 8.03 -9.99 -1.67
CA SER A 236 8.71 -11.16 -1.11
C SER A 236 10.17 -10.88 -0.79
N ALA A 237 10.61 -11.38 0.36
CA ALA A 237 11.93 -11.14 0.94
C ALA A 237 12.63 -12.44 1.36
N VAL A 238 13.97 -12.42 1.30
CA VAL A 238 14.83 -13.54 1.78
C VAL A 238 15.75 -13.16 2.94
N TYR A 239 16.00 -11.86 3.14
CA TYR A 239 16.93 -11.41 4.16
C TYR A 239 16.30 -11.50 5.56
N GLY A 240 17.07 -11.95 6.55
CA GLY A 240 16.60 -12.04 7.94
C GLY A 240 16.56 -10.68 8.61
N ASN A 241 15.54 -10.42 9.43
CA ASN A 241 15.32 -9.16 10.14
C ASN A 241 15.09 -7.94 9.23
N THR A 242 14.79 -8.16 7.94
CA THR A 242 14.45 -7.05 7.06
C THR A 242 13.05 -6.53 7.36
N GLU A 243 12.88 -5.23 7.16
CA GLU A 243 11.62 -4.54 7.37
C GLU A 243 11.18 -3.87 6.07
N VAL A 244 9.90 -4.02 5.73
CA VAL A 244 9.34 -3.42 4.52
C VAL A 244 8.05 -2.68 4.88
N SER A 245 8.07 -1.37 4.68
CA SER A 245 6.92 -0.51 4.96
C SER A 245 6.12 -0.22 3.70
N MET A 246 4.80 -0.19 3.81
CA MET A 246 3.90 0.21 2.72
C MET A 246 2.95 1.32 3.14
N VAL A 247 2.85 2.38 2.35
CA VAL A 247 1.96 3.52 2.58
C VAL A 247 1.10 3.75 1.34
N TYR A 248 -0.19 3.46 1.44
CA TYR A 248 -1.13 3.71 0.35
C TYR A 248 -1.46 5.20 0.23
N LEU A 249 -1.30 5.74 -0.97
CA LEU A 249 -1.46 7.17 -1.24
C LEU A 249 -2.89 7.52 -1.67
N GLY A 250 -3.56 6.61 -2.38
CA GLY A 250 -4.81 6.88 -3.07
C GLY A 250 -4.64 6.73 -4.58
N PRO A 251 -5.55 7.31 -5.38
CA PRO A 251 -5.33 7.47 -6.80
C PRO A 251 -4.03 8.25 -7.07
N PRO A 252 -3.22 7.87 -8.08
CA PRO A 252 -2.06 8.66 -8.48
C PRO A 252 -2.51 10.06 -8.91
N LEU A 253 -1.67 11.07 -8.62
CA LEU A 253 -1.83 12.40 -9.19
C LEU A 253 -1.32 12.32 -10.62
N ASP A 254 -2.20 12.49 -11.60
CA ASP A 254 -1.77 12.69 -12.98
C ASP A 254 -1.01 14.02 -13.06
N GLY A 255 0.17 13.99 -13.69
CA GLY A 255 0.94 15.19 -14.01
C GLY A 255 0.27 16.04 -15.08
#